data_AF-A0A7Y2ALU8-F1
#
_entry.id   AF-A0A7Y2ALU8-F1
#
_cell.length_a   1.000
_cell.length_b   1.000
_cell.length_c   1.000
_cell.angle_alpha   90.00
_cell.angle_beta   90.00
_cell.angle_gamma   90.00
#
_symmetry.space_group_name_H-M   'P 1'
#
loop_
_entity.id
_entity.type
_entity.pdbx_description
1 polymer ?
#
loop_
_entity_poly.entity_id
_entity_poly.type
_entity_poly.pdbx_seq_one_letter_code
_entity_poly.pdbx_strand_id
1 'polypeptide(L)'
;MFQQELNDRQLRYFGASLAALLWVFAAVAYWKWNSANIATALTVSGLLLIGVYYLIPNTQRGIYNAFRKITHPIQVVMTIIILGIVYYLVLTPIGLLLRLGGYGLKRQNDGQTSHWSKRDRPNQASRYFDTY
;
A
#
# COMPACT_ATOMS: atom_id res chain seq x y z
N MET A 1 2.16 -9.72 10.14
CA MET A 1 1.85 -8.28 10.19
C MET A 1 0.76 -8.10 11.23
N PHE A 2 1.12 -7.57 12.40
CA PHE A 2 0.25 -7.51 13.58
C PHE A 2 -0.99 -6.64 13.28
N GLN A 3 -2.18 -7.26 13.21
CA GLN A 3 -3.42 -6.50 13.16
C GLN A 3 -3.68 -5.97 14.57
N GLN A 4 -3.16 -4.78 14.87
CA GLN A 4 -3.55 -4.06 16.08
C GLN A 4 -5.05 -3.79 15.99
N GLU A 5 -5.83 -4.38 16.87
CA GLU A 5 -7.22 -3.97 17.07
C GLU A 5 -7.21 -2.51 17.55
N LEU A 6 -7.99 -1.65 16.89
CA LEU A 6 -8.02 -0.24 17.20
C LEU A 6 -8.44 -0.02 18.65
N ASN A 7 -7.71 0.83 19.35
CA ASN A 7 -8.07 1.27 20.70
C ASN A 7 -9.40 2.06 20.63
N ASP A 8 -10.22 2.04 21.69
CA ASP A 8 -11.56 2.65 21.67
C ASP A 8 -11.52 4.15 21.34
N ARG A 9 -10.40 4.83 21.64
CA ARG A 9 -10.15 6.21 21.22
C ARG A 9 -9.93 6.36 19.71
N GLN A 10 -9.21 5.45 19.08
CA GLN A 10 -8.97 5.46 17.63
C GLN A 10 -10.27 5.16 16.85
N LEU A 11 -11.13 4.32 17.40
CA LEU A 11 -12.44 4.03 16.82
C LEU A 11 -13.33 5.28 16.74
N ARG A 12 -13.32 6.13 17.79
CA ARG A 12 -14.02 7.42 17.79
C ARG A 12 -13.47 8.39 16.74
N TYR A 13 -12.15 8.47 16.58
CA TYR A 13 -11.53 9.30 15.54
C TYR A 13 -11.86 8.81 14.13
N PHE A 14 -11.95 7.49 13.92
CA PHE A 14 -12.40 6.92 12.64
C PHE A 14 -13.86 7.30 12.33
N GLY A 15 -14.76 7.25 13.33
CA GLY A 15 -16.13 7.73 13.17
C GLY A 15 -16.19 9.22 12.79
N ALA A 16 -15.39 10.06 13.45
CA ALA A 16 -15.33 11.49 13.17
C ALA A 16 -14.75 11.79 11.78
N SER A 17 -13.73 11.06 11.33
CA SER A 17 -13.16 11.24 9.99
C SER A 17 -14.11 10.74 8.89
N LEU A 18 -14.82 9.62 9.12
CA LEU A 18 -15.85 9.13 8.22
C LEU A 18 -17.03 10.11 8.10
N ALA A 19 -17.45 10.68 9.23
CA ALA A 19 -18.47 11.73 9.27
C ALA A 19 -18.04 12.98 8.48
N ALA A 20 -16.81 13.45 8.70
CA ALA A 20 -16.26 14.59 7.98
C ALA A 20 -16.19 14.32 6.47
N LEU A 21 -15.76 13.11 6.08
CA LEU A 21 -15.69 12.71 4.68
C LEU A 21 -17.08 12.72 4.02
N LEU A 22 -18.09 12.13 4.66
CA LEU A 22 -19.47 12.15 4.16
C LEU A 22 -20.01 13.58 4.05
N TRP A 23 -19.68 14.46 5.00
CA TRP A 23 -20.11 15.85 4.98
C TRP A 23 -19.48 16.63 3.81
N VAL A 24 -18.19 16.40 3.53
CA VAL A 24 -17.51 16.95 2.35
C VAL A 24 -18.13 16.44 1.07
N PHE A 25 -18.41 15.14 0.96
CA PHE A 25 -19.10 14.57 -0.21
C PHE A 25 -20.50 15.16 -0.41
N ALA A 26 -21.27 15.37 0.67
CA ALA A 26 -22.57 16.01 0.60
C ALA A 26 -22.47 17.47 0.13
N ALA A 27 -21.49 18.24 0.62
CA ALA A 27 -21.24 19.61 0.20
C ALA A 27 -20.86 19.70 -1.29
N VAL A 28 -19.96 18.82 -1.76
CA VAL A 28 -19.54 18.76 -3.17
C VAL A 28 -20.71 18.33 -4.08
N ALA A 29 -21.52 17.37 -3.64
CA ALA A 29 -22.69 16.92 -4.39
C ALA A 29 -23.74 18.04 -4.52
N TYR A 30 -23.96 18.82 -3.46
CA TYR A 30 -24.83 19.99 -3.47
C TYR A 30 -24.34 21.04 -4.48
N TRP A 31 -23.04 21.31 -4.52
CA TRP A 31 -22.45 22.30 -5.42
C TRP A 31 -22.45 21.86 -6.89
N LYS A 32 -22.30 20.56 -7.16
CA LYS A 32 -22.09 20.08 -8.54
C LYS A 32 -23.37 19.65 -9.25
N TRP A 33 -24.40 19.19 -8.55
CA TRP A 33 -25.56 18.54 -9.19
C TRP A 33 -26.90 19.24 -9.05
N ASN A 34 -27.04 20.26 -8.19
CA ASN A 34 -28.27 21.06 -7.99
C ASN A 34 -29.57 20.24 -7.83
N SER A 35 -29.47 18.97 -7.44
CA SER A 35 -30.58 18.03 -7.23
C SER A 35 -30.83 17.89 -5.73
N ALA A 36 -31.69 18.77 -5.20
CA ALA A 36 -31.99 18.88 -3.77
C ALA A 36 -32.40 17.54 -3.12
N ASN A 37 -33.03 16.64 -3.88
CA ASN A 37 -33.50 15.35 -3.36
C ASN A 37 -32.36 14.36 -3.09
N ILE A 38 -31.31 14.34 -3.92
CA ILE A 38 -30.17 13.43 -3.73
C ILE A 38 -29.27 13.96 -2.60
N ALA A 39 -29.07 15.28 -2.55
CA ALA A 39 -28.29 15.93 -1.51
C ALA A 39 -28.93 15.76 -0.12
N THR A 40 -30.25 15.92 -0.01
CA THR A 40 -30.96 15.71 1.27
C THR A 40 -30.96 14.24 1.68
N ALA A 41 -31.16 13.29 0.76
CA ALA A 41 -31.07 11.86 1.06
C ALA A 41 -29.65 11.45 1.53
N LEU A 42 -28.59 11.97 0.93
CA LEU A 42 -27.21 11.74 1.37
C LEU A 42 -26.92 12.35 2.75
N THR A 43 -27.46 13.55 3.00
CA THR A 43 -27.24 14.25 4.27
C THR A 43 -27.98 13.57 5.41
N VAL A 44 -29.24 13.16 5.20
CA VAL A 44 -30.06 12.44 6.19
C VAL A 44 -29.49 11.04 6.45
N SER A 45 -29.06 10.32 5.41
CA SER A 45 -28.40 9.02 5.60
C SER A 45 -27.07 9.17 6.34
N GLY A 46 -26.25 10.18 6.01
CA GLY A 46 -25.02 10.48 6.74
C GLY A 46 -25.29 10.79 8.22
N LEU A 47 -26.31 11.59 8.51
CA LEU A 47 -26.69 11.96 9.88
C LEU A 47 -27.23 10.75 10.67
N LEU A 48 -28.05 9.91 10.05
CA LEU A 48 -28.53 8.66 10.63
C LEU A 48 -27.39 7.68 10.91
N LEU A 49 -26.44 7.56 9.99
CA LEU A 49 -25.30 6.66 10.12
C LEU A 49 -24.37 7.13 11.25
N ILE A 50 -24.16 8.45 11.39
CA ILE A 50 -23.44 9.05 12.52
C ILE A 50 -24.19 8.83 13.84
N GLY A 51 -25.51 9.02 13.84
CA GLY A 51 -26.35 8.77 15.01
C GLY A 51 -26.25 7.32 15.47
N VAL A 52 -26.44 6.36 14.57
CA VAL A 52 -26.32 4.93 14.86
C VAL A 52 -24.90 4.56 15.30
N TYR A 53 -23.87 5.20 14.74
CA TYR A 53 -22.47 4.98 15.08
C TYR A 53 -22.10 5.46 16.50
N TYR A 54 -22.65 6.59 16.94
CA TYR A 54 -22.38 7.14 18.28
C TYR A 54 -23.29 6.58 19.37
N LEU A 55 -24.55 6.24 19.04
CA LEU A 55 -25.50 5.72 20.03
C LEU A 55 -25.22 4.27 20.44
N ILE A 56 -24.60 3.47 19.57
CA ILE A 56 -24.35 2.04 19.85
C ILE A 56 -22.85 1.76 19.76
N PRO A 57 -22.10 1.72 20.88
CA PRO A 57 -20.65 1.48 20.85
C PRO A 57 -20.29 0.10 20.28
N ASN A 58 -21.19 -0.88 20.35
CA ASN A 58 -20.97 -2.23 19.84
C ASN A 58 -20.95 -2.31 18.30
N THR A 59 -21.63 -1.41 17.58
CA THR A 59 -21.67 -1.42 16.11
C THR A 59 -20.44 -0.79 15.48
N GLN A 60 -19.70 0.04 16.23
CA GLN A 60 -18.51 0.74 15.76
C GLN A 60 -17.44 -0.23 15.21
N ARG A 61 -17.21 -1.34 15.93
CA ARG A 61 -16.25 -2.38 15.54
C ARG A 61 -16.69 -3.11 14.27
N GLY A 62 -17.99 -3.37 14.12
CA GLY A 62 -18.55 -4.01 12.93
C GLY A 62 -18.38 -3.15 11.67
N ILE A 63 -18.68 -1.86 11.77
CA ILE A 63 -18.55 -0.89 10.67
C ILE A 63 -17.09 -0.73 10.26
N TYR A 64 -16.17 -0.58 11.23
CA TYR A 64 -14.74 -0.51 10.95
C TYR A 64 -14.25 -1.77 10.22
N ASN A 65 -14.66 -2.96 10.67
CA ASN A 65 -14.26 -4.21 10.05
C ASN A 65 -14.81 -4.35 8.62
N ALA A 66 -16.05 -3.91 8.36
CA ALA A 66 -16.63 -3.89 7.02
C ALA A 66 -15.88 -2.92 6.10
N PHE A 67 -15.64 -1.69 6.56
CA PHE A 67 -14.86 -0.70 5.81
C PHE A 67 -13.46 -1.20 5.49
N ARG A 68 -12.77 -1.77 6.50
CA ARG A 68 -11.43 -2.36 6.32
C ARG A 68 -11.43 -3.44 5.24
N LYS A 69 -12.43 -4.33 5.21
CA LYS A 69 -12.56 -5.37 4.17
C LYS A 69 -12.73 -4.77 2.77
N ILE A 70 -13.46 -3.66 2.65
CA ILE A 70 -13.69 -2.97 1.37
C ILE A 70 -12.43 -2.22 0.91
N THR A 71 -11.72 -1.57 1.83
CA THR A 71 -10.52 -0.78 1.50
C THR A 71 -9.30 -1.66 1.24
N HIS A 72 -9.20 -2.84 1.86
CA HIS A 72 -8.08 -3.75 1.68
C HIS A 72 -7.77 -4.11 0.21
N PRO A 73 -8.73 -4.54 -0.64
CA PRO A 73 -8.44 -4.82 -2.05
C PRO A 73 -7.98 -3.57 -2.80
N ILE A 74 -8.51 -2.38 -2.48
CA ILE A 74 -8.09 -1.11 -3.08
C ILE A 74 -6.60 -0.86 -2.78
N GLN A 75 -6.18 -1.08 -1.54
CA GLN A 75 -4.79 -0.92 -1.13
C GLN A 75 -3.86 -1.90 -1.86
N VAL A 76 -4.27 -3.16 -2.01
CA VAL A 76 -3.50 -4.18 -2.75
C VAL A 76 -3.35 -3.78 -4.21
N VAL A 77 -4.45 -3.38 -4.85
CA VAL A 77 -4.46 -2.92 -6.24
C VAL A 77 -3.55 -1.72 -6.41
N MET A 78 -3.59 -0.72 -5.52
CA MET A 78 -2.68 0.42 -5.59
C MET A 78 -1.22 0.03 -5.44
N THR A 79 -0.91 -0.93 -4.57
CA THR A 79 0.45 -1.44 -4.42
C THR A 79 0.94 -2.08 -5.72
N ILE A 80 0.09 -2.87 -6.38
CA ILE A 80 0.40 -3.50 -7.68
C ILE A 80 0.57 -2.43 -8.77
N ILE A 81 -0.30 -1.42 -8.81
CA ILE A 81 -0.24 -0.33 -9.78
C ILE A 81 1.06 0.46 -9.62
N ILE A 82 1.39 0.89 -8.40
CA ILE A 82 2.62 1.64 -8.11
C ILE A 82 3.84 0.81 -8.51
N LEU A 83 3.86 -0.48 -8.14
CA LEU A 83 4.95 -1.37 -8.50
C LEU A 83 5.06 -1.55 -10.03
N GLY A 84 3.93 -1.70 -10.72
CA GLY A 84 3.87 -1.77 -12.17
C GLY A 84 4.42 -0.49 -12.83
N ILE A 85 3.98 0.68 -12.35
CA ILE A 85 4.48 1.98 -12.80
C ILE A 85 5.99 2.04 -12.64
N VAL A 86 6.52 1.78 -11.43
CA VAL A 86 7.96 1.83 -11.17
C VAL A 86 8.71 0.83 -12.06
N TYR A 87 8.20 -0.39 -12.21
CA TYR A 87 8.82 -1.41 -13.04
C TYR A 87 8.87 -1.02 -14.52
N TYR A 88 7.77 -0.51 -15.09
CA TYR A 88 7.68 -0.21 -16.52
C TYR A 88 8.22 1.18 -16.89
N LEU A 89 8.10 2.18 -16.03
CA LEU A 89 8.57 3.55 -16.30
C LEU A 89 9.99 3.82 -15.80
N VAL A 90 10.49 3.06 -14.84
CA VAL A 90 11.85 3.29 -14.28
C VAL A 90 12.76 2.12 -14.60
N LEU A 91 12.44 0.91 -14.12
CA LEU A 91 13.36 -0.23 -14.26
C LEU A 91 13.51 -0.68 -15.73
N THR A 92 12.40 -0.75 -16.46
CA THR A 92 12.39 -1.16 -17.87
C THR A 92 13.23 -0.25 -18.77
N PRO A 93 13.07 1.09 -18.75
CA PRO A 93 13.92 1.97 -19.56
C PRO A 93 15.37 1.95 -19.11
N ILE A 94 15.67 1.82 -17.81
CA ILE A 94 17.06 1.65 -17.35
C ILE A 94 17.67 0.37 -17.94
N GLY A 95 16.96 -0.76 -17.87
CA GLY A 95 17.42 -2.02 -18.46
C GLY A 95 17.58 -1.94 -19.98
N LEU A 96 16.68 -1.22 -20.67
CA LEU A 96 16.75 -1.01 -22.11
C LEU A 96 17.93 -0.11 -22.51
N LEU A 97 18.19 0.96 -21.75
CA LEU A 97 19.36 1.82 -21.94
C LEU A 97 20.67 1.06 -21.71
N LEU A 98 20.75 0.24 -20.65
CA LEU A 98 21.91 -0.63 -20.40
C LEU A 98 22.12 -1.63 -21.53
N ARG A 99 21.03 -2.21 -22.07
CA ARG A 99 21.07 -3.13 -23.21
C ARG A 99 21.54 -2.45 -24.49
N LEU A 100 21.07 -1.24 -24.78
CA LEU A 100 21.52 -0.44 -25.93
C LEU A 100 22.99 -0.02 -25.78
N GLY A 101 23.45 0.25 -24.55
CA GLY A 101 24.84 0.54 -24.23
C GLY A 101 25.77 -0.68 -24.24
N GLY A 102 25.30 -1.87 -24.63
CA GLY A 102 26.11 -3.09 -24.71
C GLY A 102 26.41 -3.75 -23.35
N TYR A 103 25.88 -3.22 -22.24
CA TYR A 103 26.00 -3.82 -20.92
C TYR A 103 24.93 -4.91 -20.75
N GLY A 104 25.22 -6.09 -21.27
CA GLY A 104 24.44 -7.28 -20.95
C GLY A 104 24.60 -7.64 -19.47
N LEU A 105 23.52 -7.54 -18.69
CA LEU A 105 23.46 -8.09 -17.31
C LEU A 105 23.80 -9.59 -17.26
N LYS A 106 23.62 -10.29 -18.38
CA LYS A 106 24.25 -11.59 -18.63
C LYS A 106 25.66 -11.37 -19.15
N ARG A 107 26.66 -11.60 -18.31
CA ARG A 107 27.99 -12.00 -18.78
C ARG A 107 27.77 -13.28 -19.59
N GLN A 108 27.88 -13.20 -20.91
CA GLN A 108 27.78 -14.39 -21.76
C GLN A 108 28.87 -15.36 -21.29
N ASN A 109 28.42 -16.54 -20.87
CA ASN A 109 29.31 -17.61 -20.51
C ASN A 109 29.82 -18.18 -21.82
N ASP A 110 31.02 -17.77 -22.23
CA ASP A 110 31.75 -18.42 -23.31
C ASP A 110 32.11 -19.84 -22.84
N GLY A 111 31.23 -20.81 -23.11
CA GLY A 111 31.51 -22.24 -22.99
C GLY A 111 31.78 -22.82 -21.60
N GLN A 112 31.60 -22.05 -20.51
CA GLN A 112 31.87 -22.57 -19.16
C GLN A 112 30.68 -23.34 -18.58
N THR A 113 30.94 -24.59 -18.15
CA THR A 113 29.97 -25.47 -17.47
C THR A 113 29.65 -25.01 -16.05
N SER A 114 30.38 -24.03 -15.52
CA SER A 114 30.22 -23.54 -14.16
C SER A 114 30.66 -22.09 -14.00
N HIS A 115 29.89 -21.31 -13.22
CA HIS A 115 30.27 -19.95 -12.79
C HIS A 115 31.09 -19.94 -11.50
N TRP A 116 31.38 -21.11 -10.92
CA TRP A 116 32.18 -21.22 -9.71
C TRP A 116 33.63 -20.84 -10.00
N SER A 117 34.08 -19.70 -9.49
CA SER A 117 35.51 -19.37 -9.42
C SER A 117 36.14 -20.21 -8.32
N LYS A 118 37.21 -20.96 -8.64
CA LYS A 118 38.02 -21.63 -7.62
C LYS A 118 38.59 -20.55 -6.70
N ARG A 119 38.16 -20.56 -5.45
CA ARG A 119 38.71 -19.71 -4.42
C ARG A 119 40.09 -20.23 -4.07
N ASP A 120 41.14 -19.47 -4.40
CA ASP A 120 42.48 -19.76 -3.91
C ASP A 120 42.44 -19.71 -2.39
N ARG A 121 42.55 -20.88 -1.75
CA ARG A 121 42.72 -20.96 -0.31
C ARG A 121 44.10 -20.39 -0.01
N PRO A 122 44.24 -19.30 0.76
CA PRO A 122 45.56 -18.87 1.19
C PRO A 122 46.21 -20.04 1.94
N ASN A 123 47.41 -20.43 1.52
CA ASN A 123 48.17 -21.59 2.00
C ASN A 123 48.69 -21.44 3.45
N GLN A 124 48.12 -20.51 4.21
CA GLN A 124 48.58 -20.16 5.55
C GLN A 124 47.38 -20.01 6.48
N ALA A 125 47.11 -21.09 7.21
CA ALA A 125 46.25 -21.07 8.39
C ALA A 125 46.74 -20.08 9.46
N SER A 126 48.02 -19.69 9.41
CA SER A 126 48.63 -18.68 10.30
C SER A 126 47.99 -17.29 10.18
N ARG A 127 47.42 -16.93 9.02
CA ARG A 127 46.81 -15.61 8.78
C ARG A 127 45.50 -15.38 9.56
N TYR A 128 44.90 -16.44 10.10
CA TYR A 128 43.73 -16.34 10.98
C TYR A 128 44.10 -16.00 12.43
N PHE A 129 45.35 -16.24 12.83
CA PHE A 129 45.79 -16.07 14.22
C PHE A 129 46.47 -14.72 14.50
N ASP A 130 46.66 -13.88 13.47
CA ASP A 130 47.23 -12.52 13.59
C ASP A 130 46.18 -11.45 13.99
N THR A 131 45.01 -11.85 14.49
CA THR A 131 43.99 -10.90 14.95
C THR A 131 43.97 -10.85 16.48
N TYR A 132 44.85 -9.99 17.00
CA TYR A 132 44.96 -9.44 18.38
C TYR A 132 45.04 -10.42 19.56
#